data_AF-A0A2E8F0C3-F1
#
_entry.id   AF-A0A2E8F0C3-F1
#
_cell.length_a   1.000
_cell.length_b   1.000
_cell.length_c   1.000
_cell.angle_alpha   90.00
_cell.angle_beta   90.00
_cell.angle_gamma   90.00
#
_symmetry.space_group_name_H-M   'P 1'
#
loop_
_entity.id
_entity.type
_entity.pdbx_description
1 polymer ?
#
loop_
_entity_poly.entity_id
_entity_poly.type
_entity_poly.pdbx_seq_one_letter_code
_entity_poly.pdbx_strand_id
1 'polypeptide(L)'
;MAVDRSQGLELELCFPTGSVVDEALPIQVEHFSFPNENDSGVEWSLTVDDSSMDGWGIGLPPQSDITIRDAPAVTVSVVVGSPWQNQTVVLADLASKNYEDSTWTVVDSTLRFLNVTTYGWEPNVFGTGNKLIIRNSDFSGSNLSGGTTEVIVENSTMETMATQDSVKMRVKDSTILGDVIAKGGSSFTLENTVVQSQSDEGEKVFGNVFVTDNATITLINSTAQGEVTIHGRGRIVWPSEFNDEETSQKINGAEIGPAH
;
A
#
# COMPACT_ATOMS: atom_id res chain seq x y z
N MET A 1 -20.21 -18.52 -6.36
CA MET A 1 -20.52 -18.13 -4.98
C MET A 1 -21.85 -17.38 -4.98
N ALA A 2 -22.65 -17.49 -3.92
CA ALA A 2 -23.89 -16.73 -3.80
C ALA A 2 -23.96 -16.10 -2.40
N VAL A 3 -24.39 -14.84 -2.36
CA VAL A 3 -24.62 -14.04 -1.16
C VAL A 3 -26.05 -13.51 -1.23
N ASP A 4 -26.81 -13.65 -0.15
CA ASP A 4 -28.22 -13.27 -0.11
C ASP A 4 -28.52 -12.58 1.24
N ARG A 5 -29.28 -11.49 1.22
CA ARG A 5 -29.82 -10.80 2.41
C ARG A 5 -28.77 -10.48 3.49
N SER A 6 -27.60 -10.05 3.06
CA SER A 6 -26.47 -9.71 3.93
C SER A 6 -26.32 -8.20 4.08
N GLN A 7 -25.71 -7.74 5.18
CA GLN A 7 -25.56 -6.31 5.47
C GLN A 7 -24.13 -5.99 5.89
N GLY A 8 -23.60 -4.85 5.42
CA GLY A 8 -22.26 -4.38 5.76
C GLY A 8 -21.16 -5.34 5.28
N LEU A 9 -21.26 -5.76 4.02
CA LEU A 9 -20.27 -6.66 3.42
C LEU A 9 -19.10 -5.89 2.83
N GLU A 10 -17.91 -6.47 2.98
CA GLU A 10 -16.75 -6.13 2.17
C GLU A 10 -16.39 -7.36 1.34
N LEU A 11 -16.35 -7.21 0.02
CA LEU A 11 -15.98 -8.29 -0.90
C LEU A 11 -14.85 -7.82 -1.81
N GLU A 12 -13.83 -8.66 -1.97
CA GLU A 12 -12.75 -8.45 -2.93
C GLU A 12 -12.98 -9.28 -4.19
N LEU A 13 -12.99 -8.62 -5.35
CA LEU A 13 -13.06 -9.27 -6.66
C LEU A 13 -11.63 -9.51 -7.17
N CYS A 14 -11.20 -10.77 -7.11
CA CYS A 14 -9.89 -11.18 -7.61
C CYS A 14 -9.97 -11.58 -9.09
N PHE A 15 -9.49 -10.69 -9.96
CA PHE A 15 -9.49 -10.94 -11.41
C PHE A 15 -8.32 -11.83 -11.85
N PRO A 16 -8.54 -12.79 -12.78
CA PRO A 16 -7.45 -13.58 -13.35
C PRO A 16 -6.55 -12.77 -14.29
N THR A 17 -5.32 -13.26 -14.53
CA THR A 17 -4.44 -12.76 -15.60
C THR A 17 -5.15 -12.79 -16.95
N GLY A 18 -5.02 -11.73 -17.75
CA GLY A 18 -5.62 -11.68 -19.09
C GLY A 18 -7.12 -11.37 -19.10
N SER A 19 -7.72 -11.04 -17.95
CA SER A 19 -9.14 -10.73 -17.86
C SER A 19 -9.49 -9.37 -18.45
N VAL A 20 -10.68 -9.29 -19.03
CA VAL A 20 -11.34 -8.03 -19.39
C VAL A 20 -12.55 -7.92 -18.49
N VAL A 21 -12.69 -6.80 -17.77
CA VAL A 21 -13.78 -6.57 -16.82
C VAL A 21 -14.35 -5.18 -17.04
N ASP A 22 -15.67 -5.04 -17.11
CA ASP A 22 -16.40 -3.77 -17.11
C ASP A 22 -17.56 -3.87 -16.13
N GLU A 23 -17.33 -3.47 -14.88
CA GLU A 23 -18.28 -3.70 -13.80
C GLU A 23 -18.74 -2.44 -13.09
N ALA A 24 -20.04 -2.42 -12.79
CA ALA A 24 -20.62 -1.48 -11.83
C ALA A 24 -20.66 -2.14 -10.44
N LEU A 25 -20.12 -1.46 -9.43
CA LEU A 25 -19.99 -2.01 -8.08
C LEU A 25 -20.82 -1.22 -7.06
N PRO A 26 -22.16 -1.45 -7.00
CA PRO A 26 -23.05 -0.72 -6.12
C PRO A 26 -22.89 -1.15 -4.65
N ILE A 27 -23.25 -0.26 -3.72
CA ILE A 27 -23.27 -0.57 -2.27
C ILE A 27 -24.65 -0.99 -1.75
N GLN A 28 -25.71 -0.73 -2.52
CA GLN A 28 -27.04 -1.25 -2.28
C GLN A 28 -27.37 -2.18 -3.44
N VAL A 29 -27.49 -3.47 -3.15
CA VAL A 29 -27.54 -4.52 -4.15
C VAL A 29 -28.91 -5.19 -4.10
N GLU A 30 -29.76 -4.92 -5.09
CA GLU A 30 -30.97 -5.72 -5.32
C GLU A 30 -30.56 -7.05 -5.99
N HIS A 31 -29.79 -6.94 -7.07
CA HIS A 31 -29.17 -8.06 -7.77
C HIS A 31 -27.85 -7.60 -8.39
N PHE A 32 -26.81 -8.39 -8.19
CA PHE A 32 -25.52 -8.25 -8.86
C PHE A 32 -25.05 -9.64 -9.27
N SER A 33 -24.50 -9.72 -10.49
CA SER A 33 -23.94 -10.95 -11.04
C SER A 33 -22.62 -10.63 -11.70
N PHE A 34 -21.60 -11.40 -11.33
CA PHE A 34 -20.28 -11.36 -11.92
C PHE A 34 -19.89 -12.76 -12.38
N PRO A 35 -19.22 -12.93 -13.53
CA PRO A 35 -18.99 -11.92 -14.56
C PRO A 35 -20.30 -11.50 -15.25
N ASN A 36 -20.34 -10.28 -15.81
CA ASN A 36 -21.40 -9.85 -16.71
C ASN A 36 -21.10 -10.17 -18.18
N GLU A 37 -21.95 -9.74 -19.12
CA GLU A 37 -21.82 -10.09 -20.55
C GLU A 37 -20.62 -9.45 -21.27
N ASN A 38 -20.04 -8.38 -20.70
CA ASN A 38 -18.87 -7.69 -21.24
C ASN A 38 -17.55 -8.24 -20.72
N ASP A 39 -17.61 -9.07 -19.67
CA ASP A 39 -16.43 -9.61 -19.04
C ASP A 39 -15.94 -10.87 -19.75
N SER A 40 -14.62 -11.08 -19.74
CA SER A 40 -14.00 -12.28 -20.30
C SER A 40 -12.73 -12.66 -19.55
N GLY A 41 -12.32 -13.92 -19.69
CA GLY A 41 -11.14 -14.45 -18.98
C GLY A 41 -11.39 -14.73 -17.48
N VAL A 42 -12.65 -14.80 -17.06
CA VAL A 42 -13.07 -15.10 -15.69
C VAL A 42 -13.78 -16.46 -15.66
N GLU A 43 -13.30 -17.39 -14.82
CA GLU A 43 -13.81 -18.77 -14.74
C GLU A 43 -14.70 -19.06 -13.52
N TRP A 44 -14.95 -18.05 -12.69
CA TRP A 44 -15.78 -18.16 -11.49
C TRP A 44 -16.96 -17.20 -11.58
N SER A 45 -18.00 -17.44 -10.78
CA SER A 45 -19.14 -16.54 -10.70
C SER A 45 -19.49 -16.16 -9.27
N LEU A 46 -20.04 -14.96 -9.12
CA LEU A 46 -20.61 -14.43 -7.89
C LEU A 46 -22.00 -13.88 -8.20
N THR A 47 -22.97 -14.21 -7.36
CA THR A 47 -24.26 -13.54 -7.33
C THR A 47 -24.47 -12.96 -5.94
N VAL A 48 -24.92 -11.71 -5.89
CA VAL A 48 -25.27 -11.01 -4.65
C VAL A 48 -26.69 -10.49 -4.80
N ASP A 49 -27.58 -10.91 -3.90
CA ASP A 49 -29.00 -10.54 -3.90
C ASP A 49 -29.38 -9.86 -2.59
N ASP A 50 -30.25 -8.86 -2.66
CA ASP A 50 -30.88 -8.17 -1.51
C ASP A 50 -29.89 -7.79 -0.38
N SER A 51 -28.69 -7.31 -0.73
CA SER A 51 -27.59 -7.09 0.21
C SER A 51 -27.05 -5.66 0.22
N SER A 52 -26.31 -5.29 1.25
CA SER A 52 -25.56 -4.02 1.32
C SER A 52 -24.05 -4.25 1.52
N MET A 53 -23.26 -3.36 0.91
CA MET A 53 -21.80 -3.38 0.94
C MET A 53 -21.28 -2.14 1.68
N ASP A 54 -20.27 -2.32 2.51
CA ASP A 54 -19.45 -1.23 3.03
C ASP A 54 -18.39 -0.81 1.99
N GLY A 55 -17.96 -1.74 1.14
CA GLY A 55 -17.13 -1.44 -0.02
C GLY A 55 -16.73 -2.68 -0.82
N TRP A 56 -16.03 -2.41 -1.93
CA TRP A 56 -15.48 -3.43 -2.82
C TRP A 56 -13.96 -3.35 -2.86
N GLY A 57 -13.30 -4.49 -2.76
CA GLY A 57 -11.88 -4.62 -3.09
C GLY A 57 -11.71 -5.03 -4.55
N ILE A 58 -10.73 -4.46 -5.25
CA ILE A 58 -10.32 -4.92 -6.57
C ILE A 58 -8.80 -5.06 -6.65
N GLY A 59 -8.34 -6.04 -7.41
CA GLY A 59 -6.92 -6.20 -7.76
C GLY A 59 -6.67 -5.97 -9.24
N LEU A 60 -5.52 -5.38 -9.60
CA LEU A 60 -5.10 -5.26 -11.00
C LEU A 60 -4.11 -6.40 -11.37
N PRO A 61 -4.57 -7.51 -11.99
CA PRO A 61 -3.69 -8.59 -12.38
C PRO A 61 -2.95 -8.27 -13.70
N PRO A 62 -1.95 -9.06 -14.08
CA PRO A 62 -1.24 -8.92 -15.35
C PRO A 62 -2.11 -9.09 -16.60
N GLN A 63 -1.72 -8.44 -17.69
CA GLN A 63 -2.38 -8.52 -19.01
C GLN A 63 -3.88 -8.20 -19.00
N SER A 64 -4.37 -7.45 -18.01
CA SER A 64 -5.81 -7.21 -17.84
C SER A 64 -6.25 -5.85 -18.35
N ASP A 65 -7.52 -5.74 -18.70
CA ASP A 65 -8.19 -4.48 -19.03
C ASP A 65 -9.44 -4.35 -18.16
N ILE A 66 -9.32 -3.58 -17.08
CA ILE A 66 -10.33 -3.48 -16.02
C ILE A 66 -10.93 -2.08 -16.05
N THR A 67 -12.23 -1.98 -16.29
CA THR A 67 -13.03 -0.78 -16.11
C THR A 67 -13.98 -0.99 -14.93
N ILE A 68 -13.88 -0.12 -13.93
CA ILE A 68 -14.86 -0.04 -12.84
C ILE A 68 -15.64 1.25 -12.99
N ARG A 69 -16.96 1.16 -12.88
CA ARG A 69 -17.85 2.30 -13.02
C ARG A 69 -18.88 2.39 -11.91
N ASP A 70 -19.40 3.58 -11.66
CA ASP A 70 -20.52 3.82 -10.74
C ASP A 70 -20.36 3.12 -9.38
N ALA A 71 -19.15 3.21 -8.83
CA ALA A 71 -18.74 2.48 -7.64
C ALA A 71 -18.42 3.48 -6.52
N PRO A 72 -19.31 3.67 -5.54
CA PRO A 72 -19.16 4.71 -4.52
C PRO A 72 -18.15 4.35 -3.43
N ALA A 73 -17.62 3.12 -3.43
CA ALA A 73 -16.84 2.56 -2.34
C ALA A 73 -15.86 1.49 -2.83
N VAL A 74 -14.63 1.87 -3.18
CA VAL A 74 -13.61 0.92 -3.70
C VAL A 74 -12.27 1.06 -2.99
N THR A 75 -11.66 -0.08 -2.64
CA THR A 75 -10.25 -0.21 -2.28
C THR A 75 -9.50 -0.90 -3.41
N VAL A 76 -8.36 -0.34 -3.81
CA VAL A 76 -7.63 -0.79 -4.99
C VAL A 76 -6.29 -1.38 -4.59
N SER A 77 -6.08 -2.65 -4.90
CA SER A 77 -4.80 -3.32 -4.76
C SER A 77 -4.06 -3.33 -6.11
N VAL A 78 -2.86 -2.76 -6.13
CA VAL A 78 -1.98 -2.80 -7.31
C VAL A 78 -0.74 -3.61 -6.94
N VAL A 79 -0.63 -4.83 -7.45
CA VAL A 79 0.46 -5.75 -7.11
C VAL A 79 1.41 -5.91 -8.29
N VAL A 80 2.55 -5.21 -8.25
CA VAL A 80 3.61 -5.33 -9.25
C VAL A 80 4.46 -6.56 -8.92
N GLY A 81 4.03 -7.72 -9.39
CA GLY A 81 4.68 -9.01 -9.10
C GLY A 81 4.59 -10.00 -10.26
N SER A 82 4.79 -11.29 -9.97
CA SER A 82 4.78 -12.36 -10.98
C SER A 82 3.55 -12.28 -11.91
N PRO A 83 3.70 -12.42 -13.24
CA PRO A 83 4.92 -12.79 -13.96
C PRO A 83 5.83 -11.59 -14.30
N TRP A 84 5.45 -10.36 -13.93
CA TRP A 84 6.29 -9.19 -14.18
C TRP A 84 7.59 -9.27 -13.38
N GLN A 85 8.71 -9.09 -14.05
CA GLN A 85 10.05 -9.03 -13.48
C GLN A 85 10.83 -7.91 -14.16
N ASN A 86 11.79 -7.30 -13.44
CA ASN A 86 12.60 -6.19 -13.93
C ASN A 86 11.78 -5.00 -14.46
N GLN A 87 10.59 -4.76 -13.92
CA GLN A 87 9.71 -3.66 -14.31
C GLN A 87 9.94 -2.43 -13.45
N THR A 88 9.73 -1.24 -14.02
CA THR A 88 9.59 0.01 -13.25
C THR A 88 8.19 0.56 -13.46
N VAL A 89 7.43 0.66 -12.39
CA VAL A 89 6.06 1.18 -12.37
C VAL A 89 6.05 2.50 -11.62
N VAL A 90 5.34 3.48 -12.18
CA VAL A 90 5.13 4.79 -11.56
C VAL A 90 3.63 4.96 -11.33
N LEU A 91 3.24 5.18 -10.08
CA LEU A 91 1.89 5.56 -9.69
C LEU A 91 1.93 6.97 -9.12
N ALA A 92 0.98 7.81 -9.52
CA ALA A 92 0.93 9.19 -9.08
C ALA A 92 -0.49 9.67 -8.86
N ASP A 93 -0.64 10.69 -8.01
CA ASP A 93 -1.90 11.38 -7.74
C ASP A 93 -3.02 10.46 -7.24
N LEU A 94 -2.62 9.35 -6.58
CA LEU A 94 -3.54 8.45 -5.89
C LEU A 94 -4.05 9.16 -4.64
N ALA A 95 -5.33 9.05 -4.35
CA ALA A 95 -5.98 9.65 -3.19
C ALA A 95 -7.34 9.01 -2.96
N SER A 96 -7.83 9.06 -1.72
CA SER A 96 -9.21 8.73 -1.38
C SER A 96 -10.13 9.87 -1.82
N LYS A 97 -10.67 9.75 -3.03
CA LYS A 97 -11.53 10.76 -3.69
C LYS A 97 -12.43 10.11 -4.74
N ASN A 98 -13.35 10.91 -5.30
CA ASN A 98 -14.07 10.53 -6.50
C ASN A 98 -13.20 10.76 -7.75
N TYR A 99 -13.14 9.75 -8.61
CA TYR A 99 -12.52 9.77 -9.93
C TYR A 99 -13.64 9.76 -10.98
N GLU A 100 -13.81 10.87 -11.69
CA GLU A 100 -14.84 11.01 -12.74
C GLU A 100 -14.51 10.15 -13.97
N ASP A 101 -13.30 10.28 -14.50
CA ASP A 101 -12.71 9.44 -15.53
C ASP A 101 -11.20 9.45 -15.33
N SER A 102 -10.61 8.30 -15.01
CA SER A 102 -9.17 8.18 -14.75
C SER A 102 -8.67 6.84 -15.22
N THR A 103 -7.44 6.81 -15.75
CA THR A 103 -6.86 5.59 -16.29
C THR A 103 -5.42 5.45 -15.85
N TRP A 104 -5.06 4.26 -15.42
CA TRP A 104 -3.70 3.86 -15.07
C TRP A 104 -3.26 2.71 -15.95
N THR A 105 -2.06 2.81 -16.50
CA THR A 105 -1.41 1.70 -17.19
C THR A 105 -0.29 1.18 -16.29
N VAL A 106 -0.36 -0.09 -15.94
CA VAL A 106 0.63 -0.78 -15.11
C VAL A 106 1.22 -1.91 -15.93
N VAL A 107 2.44 -1.68 -16.45
CA VAL A 107 3.14 -2.61 -17.34
C VAL A 107 2.31 -2.93 -18.59
N ASP A 108 1.59 -4.06 -18.61
CA ASP A 108 0.73 -4.53 -19.71
C ASP A 108 -0.75 -4.60 -19.33
N SER A 109 -1.13 -4.03 -18.18
CA SER A 109 -2.52 -3.94 -17.72
C SER A 109 -3.03 -2.51 -17.69
N THR A 110 -4.34 -2.36 -17.83
CA THR A 110 -5.05 -1.08 -17.75
C THR A 110 -6.12 -1.15 -16.67
N LEU A 111 -6.18 -0.11 -15.83
CA LEU A 111 -7.29 0.15 -14.91
C LEU A 111 -7.93 1.46 -15.31
N ARG A 112 -9.25 1.47 -15.54
CA ARG A 112 -10.03 2.67 -15.78
C ARG A 112 -11.14 2.80 -14.75
N PHE A 113 -11.29 4.00 -14.21
CA PHE A 113 -12.41 4.39 -13.37
C PHE A 113 -13.32 5.36 -14.09
N LEU A 114 -14.62 5.15 -13.92
CA LEU A 114 -15.69 6.02 -14.40
C LEU A 114 -16.67 6.28 -13.26
N ASN A 115 -16.62 7.46 -12.65
CA ASN A 115 -17.43 7.81 -11.47
C ASN A 115 -17.24 6.79 -10.32
N VAL A 116 -15.99 6.69 -9.85
CA VAL A 116 -15.59 5.77 -8.76
C VAL A 116 -15.02 6.55 -7.59
N THR A 117 -15.55 6.31 -6.39
CA THR A 117 -14.95 6.83 -5.15
C THR A 117 -14.09 5.77 -4.50
N THR A 118 -12.81 6.09 -4.28
CA THR A 118 -11.89 5.20 -3.57
C THR A 118 -11.75 5.58 -2.10
N TYR A 119 -11.60 4.59 -1.23
CA TYR A 119 -11.25 4.80 0.18
C TYR A 119 -9.80 4.43 0.51
N GLY A 120 -9.15 3.65 -0.35
CA GLY A 120 -7.78 3.22 -0.14
C GLY A 120 -7.10 2.75 -1.42
N TRP A 121 -5.79 2.91 -1.43
CA TRP A 121 -4.89 2.38 -2.45
C TRP A 121 -3.80 1.57 -1.76
N GLU A 122 -3.60 0.34 -2.21
CA GLU A 122 -2.67 -0.63 -1.64
C GLU A 122 -1.63 -1.08 -2.67
N PRO A 123 -0.72 -0.18 -3.08
CA PRO A 123 0.31 -0.49 -4.05
C PRO A 123 1.42 -1.34 -3.40
N ASN A 124 1.69 -2.52 -3.96
CA ASN A 124 2.69 -3.46 -3.46
C ASN A 124 3.59 -3.96 -4.60
N VAL A 125 4.84 -4.33 -4.30
CA VAL A 125 5.79 -4.85 -5.30
C VAL A 125 6.49 -6.12 -4.82
N PHE A 126 6.61 -7.09 -5.72
CA PHE A 126 7.20 -8.41 -5.46
C PHE A 126 8.17 -8.84 -6.57
N GLY A 127 8.96 -9.88 -6.31
CA GLY A 127 9.78 -10.56 -7.30
C GLY A 127 11.22 -10.05 -7.35
N THR A 128 11.81 -10.03 -8.54
CA THR A 128 13.21 -9.69 -8.78
C THR A 128 13.31 -8.52 -9.75
N GLY A 129 14.05 -7.49 -9.36
CA GLY A 129 14.37 -6.33 -10.17
C GLY A 129 13.17 -5.38 -10.39
N ASN A 130 12.02 -5.66 -9.80
CA ASN A 130 10.86 -4.77 -9.89
C ASN A 130 11.06 -3.53 -9.02
N LYS A 131 10.63 -2.39 -9.55
CA LYS A 131 10.70 -1.10 -8.93
C LYS A 131 9.34 -0.41 -8.97
N LEU A 132 8.88 0.06 -7.82
CA LEU A 132 7.64 0.82 -7.68
C LEU A 132 7.96 2.23 -7.20
N ILE A 133 7.49 3.23 -7.94
CA ILE A 133 7.65 4.64 -7.62
C ILE A 133 6.26 5.24 -7.38
N ILE A 134 6.03 5.82 -6.20
CA ILE A 134 4.76 6.46 -5.83
C ILE A 134 5.01 7.95 -5.58
N ARG A 135 4.20 8.83 -6.17
CA ARG A 135 4.38 10.29 -6.07
C ARG A 135 3.08 11.04 -5.85
N ASN A 136 3.14 12.10 -5.03
CA ASN A 136 2.02 13.03 -4.85
C ASN A 136 0.73 12.31 -4.45
N SER A 137 0.85 11.27 -3.63
CA SER A 137 -0.24 10.35 -3.32
C SER A 137 -0.65 10.41 -1.86
N ASP A 138 -1.89 10.04 -1.61
CA ASP A 138 -2.47 9.71 -0.31
C ASP A 138 -3.03 8.28 -0.39
N PHE A 139 -2.36 7.32 0.24
CA PHE A 139 -2.65 5.90 0.06
C PHE A 139 -2.52 5.11 1.36
N SER A 140 -3.25 4.00 1.48
CA SER A 140 -3.35 3.21 2.72
C SER A 140 -1.99 2.64 3.14
N GLY A 141 -1.15 2.26 2.18
CA GLY A 141 0.24 1.90 2.46
C GLY A 141 0.78 0.79 1.56
N SER A 142 2.05 0.45 1.77
CA SER A 142 2.69 -0.74 1.20
C SER A 142 3.17 -1.59 2.36
N ASN A 143 2.40 -2.62 2.71
CA ASN A 143 2.69 -3.52 3.83
C ASN A 143 3.17 -4.92 3.41
N LEU A 144 3.03 -5.27 2.13
CA LEU A 144 3.31 -6.63 1.66
C LEU A 144 4.53 -6.74 0.73
N SER A 145 5.15 -5.63 0.33
CA SER A 145 6.27 -5.64 -0.62
C SER A 145 7.42 -6.56 -0.18
N GLY A 146 7.97 -7.34 -1.12
CA GLY A 146 8.97 -8.38 -0.86
C GLY A 146 9.83 -8.76 -2.06
N GLY A 147 10.85 -9.60 -1.84
CA GLY A 147 11.79 -10.02 -2.88
C GLY A 147 12.84 -8.94 -3.17
N THR A 148 13.72 -9.18 -4.15
CA THR A 148 14.75 -8.20 -4.56
C THR A 148 14.12 -7.06 -5.36
N THR A 149 13.44 -6.16 -4.65
CA THR A 149 12.64 -5.07 -5.23
C THR A 149 13.05 -3.70 -4.65
N GLU A 150 12.69 -2.64 -5.36
CA GLU A 150 12.89 -1.26 -4.90
C GLU A 150 11.56 -0.51 -4.82
N VAL A 151 11.29 0.15 -3.69
CA VAL A 151 10.15 1.06 -3.52
C VAL A 151 10.68 2.47 -3.27
N ILE A 152 10.18 3.43 -4.04
CA ILE A 152 10.47 4.86 -3.85
C ILE A 152 9.15 5.57 -3.65
N VAL A 153 9.02 6.33 -2.58
CA VAL A 153 7.87 7.20 -2.34
C VAL A 153 8.33 8.63 -2.13
N GLU A 154 7.69 9.56 -2.83
CA GLU A 154 8.06 10.98 -2.81
C GLU A 154 6.80 11.85 -2.63
N ASN A 155 6.89 12.88 -1.80
CA ASN A 155 5.84 13.89 -1.63
C ASN A 155 4.44 13.28 -1.39
N SER A 156 4.33 12.31 -0.47
CA SER A 156 3.11 11.54 -0.25
C SER A 156 2.73 11.46 1.22
N THR A 157 1.47 11.16 1.46
CA THR A 157 0.96 10.73 2.77
C THR A 157 0.58 9.25 2.68
N MET A 158 0.85 8.48 3.72
CA MET A 158 0.44 7.08 3.77
C MET A 158 0.17 6.63 5.20
N GLU A 159 -0.60 5.56 5.39
CA GLU A 159 -0.83 5.01 6.73
C GLU A 159 0.37 4.17 7.16
N THR A 160 0.52 2.94 6.67
CA THR A 160 1.58 2.04 7.15
C THR A 160 2.59 1.71 6.05
N MET A 161 3.87 1.67 6.40
CA MET A 161 4.92 1.21 5.49
C MET A 161 5.66 0.03 6.10
N ALA A 162 5.56 -1.13 5.46
CA ALA A 162 6.29 -2.32 5.88
C ALA A 162 7.01 -2.99 4.71
N THR A 163 8.22 -3.48 4.99
CA THR A 163 8.94 -4.37 4.09
C THR A 163 8.90 -5.80 4.63
N GLN A 164 8.78 -6.76 3.73
CA GLN A 164 9.10 -8.15 4.03
C GLN A 164 10.63 -8.35 3.92
N ASP A 165 11.11 -9.30 3.13
CA ASP A 165 12.54 -9.59 2.97
C ASP A 165 13.12 -9.03 1.65
N SER A 166 14.38 -8.59 1.71
CA SER A 166 15.22 -8.14 0.58
C SER A 166 14.72 -6.92 -0.21
N VAL A 167 13.89 -6.07 0.40
CA VAL A 167 13.35 -4.86 -0.23
C VAL A 167 14.26 -3.67 0.05
N LYS A 168 14.50 -2.83 -0.97
CA LYS A 168 15.08 -1.50 -0.80
C LYS A 168 13.98 -0.45 -0.86
N MET A 169 13.67 0.17 0.28
CA MET A 169 12.63 1.18 0.38
C MET A 169 13.23 2.56 0.67
N ARG A 170 12.79 3.58 -0.06
CA ARG A 170 13.12 4.99 0.22
C ARG A 170 11.83 5.80 0.25
N VAL A 171 11.61 6.54 1.32
CA VAL A 171 10.50 7.48 1.47
C VAL A 171 11.10 8.86 1.69
N LYS A 172 10.64 9.84 0.91
CA LYS A 172 11.21 11.17 0.88
C LYS A 172 10.13 12.25 0.89
N ASP A 173 10.37 13.32 1.67
CA ASP A 173 9.51 14.50 1.75
C ASP A 173 8.04 14.12 1.99
N SER A 174 7.79 13.17 2.91
CA SER A 174 6.50 12.49 3.07
C SER A 174 6.06 12.38 4.53
N THR A 175 4.80 11.99 4.75
CA THR A 175 4.24 11.73 6.09
C THR A 175 3.68 10.32 6.17
N ILE A 176 4.15 9.53 7.14
CA ILE A 176 3.64 8.20 7.46
C ILE A 176 2.79 8.35 8.72
N LEU A 177 1.48 8.09 8.63
CA LEU A 177 0.51 8.26 9.73
C LEU A 177 0.43 7.05 10.67
N GLY A 178 0.99 5.93 10.24
CA GLY A 178 1.03 4.63 10.90
C GLY A 178 2.45 4.22 11.26
N ASP A 179 2.68 2.91 11.31
CA ASP A 179 3.98 2.35 11.67
C ASP A 179 4.91 2.19 10.46
N VAL A 180 6.21 2.21 10.75
CA VAL A 180 7.27 1.82 9.83
C VAL A 180 7.88 0.52 10.31
N ILE A 181 7.83 -0.52 9.48
CA ILE A 181 8.30 -1.87 9.85
C ILE A 181 9.27 -2.39 8.81
N ALA A 182 10.55 -2.52 9.16
CA ALA A 182 11.56 -3.14 8.31
C ALA A 182 11.90 -4.55 8.81
N LYS A 183 11.75 -5.56 7.93
CA LYS A 183 12.02 -6.99 8.24
C LYS A 183 13.08 -7.58 7.30
N GLY A 184 13.57 -8.78 7.63
CA GLY A 184 14.48 -9.55 6.77
C GLY A 184 15.81 -8.86 6.50
N GLY A 185 16.36 -9.00 5.29
CA GLY A 185 17.53 -8.29 4.77
C GLY A 185 17.20 -6.97 4.07
N SER A 186 16.08 -6.34 4.41
CA SER A 186 15.61 -5.10 3.76
C SER A 186 16.39 -3.86 4.23
N SER A 187 16.45 -2.85 3.38
CA SER A 187 17.00 -1.52 3.71
C SER A 187 15.94 -0.45 3.49
N PHE A 188 15.64 0.32 4.52
CA PHE A 188 14.64 1.40 4.50
C PHE A 188 15.34 2.74 4.76
N THR A 189 15.16 3.72 3.90
CA THR A 189 15.64 5.11 4.13
C THR A 189 14.46 6.06 4.21
N LEU A 190 14.37 6.83 5.31
CA LEU A 190 13.46 7.95 5.45
C LEU A 190 14.26 9.25 5.29
N GLU A 191 13.84 10.13 4.39
CA GLU A 191 14.50 11.42 4.11
C GLU A 191 13.48 12.54 4.23
N ASN A 192 13.72 13.53 5.10
CA ASN A 192 12.78 14.63 5.36
C ASN A 192 11.34 14.12 5.60
N THR A 193 11.20 13.03 6.33
CA THR A 193 9.93 12.30 6.49
C THR A 193 9.51 12.29 7.95
N VAL A 194 8.21 12.40 8.21
CA VAL A 194 7.64 12.32 9.55
C VAL A 194 6.87 11.01 9.68
N VAL A 195 7.23 10.20 10.68
CA VAL A 195 6.40 9.08 11.16
C VAL A 195 5.57 9.62 12.31
N GLN A 196 4.32 9.96 12.01
CA GLN A 196 3.41 10.67 12.88
C GLN A 196 2.69 9.69 13.80
N SER A 197 2.58 10.06 15.08
CA SER A 197 1.79 9.28 16.02
C SER A 197 0.32 9.65 15.87
N GLN A 198 -0.52 8.63 15.68
CA GLN A 198 -1.95 8.77 15.90
C GLN A 198 -2.27 8.29 17.31
N SER A 199 -2.83 9.20 18.09
CA SER A 199 -3.37 8.89 19.41
C SER A 199 -4.88 8.77 19.33
N ASP A 200 -5.41 7.62 19.70
CA ASP A 200 -6.83 7.49 20.03
C ASP A 200 -6.95 7.53 21.56
N GLU A 201 -7.84 8.37 22.07
CA GLU A 201 -8.11 8.55 23.51
C GLU A 201 -6.89 8.73 24.44
N GLY A 202 -5.76 9.22 23.93
CA GLY A 202 -4.54 9.47 24.69
C GLY A 202 -3.56 8.29 24.78
N GLU A 203 -3.88 7.14 24.15
CA GLU A 203 -2.92 6.07 23.92
C GLU A 203 -2.25 6.27 22.55
N LYS A 204 -0.92 6.19 22.49
CA LYS A 204 -0.19 6.17 21.21
C LYS A 204 -0.39 4.80 20.58
N VAL A 205 -1.26 4.71 19.56
CA VAL A 205 -1.55 3.45 18.88
C VAL A 205 -0.59 3.23 17.71
N PHE A 206 -0.18 4.31 17.06
CA PHE A 206 0.67 4.28 15.86
C PHE A 206 1.81 5.30 15.90
N GLY A 207 2.65 5.26 14.86
CA GLY A 207 3.77 6.17 14.63
C GLY A 207 5.11 5.57 15.03
N ASN A 208 5.16 4.25 15.19
CA ASN A 208 6.32 3.53 15.69
C ASN A 208 7.25 3.13 14.53
N VAL A 209 8.53 2.92 14.87
CA VAL A 209 9.55 2.42 13.94
C VAL A 209 10.09 1.09 14.49
N PHE A 210 9.83 0.01 13.77
CA PHE A 210 10.24 -1.34 14.11
C PHE A 210 11.28 -1.86 13.12
N VAL A 211 12.37 -2.41 13.64
CA VAL A 211 13.38 -3.13 12.85
C VAL A 211 13.53 -4.54 13.37
N THR A 212 13.38 -5.53 12.51
CA THR A 212 13.57 -6.94 12.86
C THR A 212 14.64 -7.61 12.00
N ASP A 213 15.11 -8.77 12.44
CA ASP A 213 16.03 -9.65 11.72
C ASP A 213 17.37 -9.01 11.37
N ASN A 214 17.67 -8.78 10.08
CA ASN A 214 18.91 -8.17 9.62
C ASN A 214 18.63 -6.83 8.90
N ALA A 215 17.44 -6.26 9.10
CA ALA A 215 17.00 -5.10 8.36
C ALA A 215 17.72 -3.84 8.86
N THR A 216 17.78 -2.83 8.02
CA THR A 216 18.35 -1.52 8.38
C THR A 216 17.37 -0.42 8.05
N ILE A 217 17.13 0.48 9.01
CA ILE A 217 16.45 1.75 8.77
C ILE A 217 17.46 2.90 8.89
N THR A 218 17.46 3.83 7.94
CA THR A 218 18.27 5.05 7.99
C THR A 218 17.33 6.25 8.04
N LEU A 219 17.50 7.13 9.02
CA LEU A 219 16.68 8.33 9.21
C LEU A 219 17.51 9.57 8.90
N ILE A 220 17.19 10.27 7.81
CA ILE A 220 17.88 11.49 7.35
C ILE A 220 16.90 12.64 7.51
N ASN A 221 17.20 13.61 8.38
CA ASN A 221 16.32 14.75 8.67
C ASN A 221 14.86 14.33 8.93
N SER A 222 14.66 13.16 9.53
CA SER A 222 13.37 12.50 9.68
C SER A 222 13.07 12.31 11.16
N THR A 223 11.78 12.31 11.51
CA THR A 223 11.34 12.18 12.89
C THR A 223 10.37 11.02 13.02
N ALA A 224 10.43 10.32 14.16
CA ALA A 224 9.43 9.36 14.57
C ALA A 224 8.83 9.81 15.90
N GLN A 225 7.51 9.90 15.97
CA GLN A 225 6.80 10.40 17.14
C GLN A 225 6.38 9.28 18.11
N GLY A 226 6.28 8.04 17.62
CA GLY A 226 6.05 6.83 18.40
C GLY A 226 7.34 6.23 18.96
N GLU A 227 7.27 4.95 19.33
CA GLU A 227 8.42 4.20 19.84
C GLU A 227 9.36 3.77 18.71
N VAL A 228 10.64 3.61 19.05
CA VAL A 228 11.65 3.09 18.13
C VAL A 228 12.25 1.82 18.73
N THR A 229 12.00 0.69 18.06
CA THR A 229 12.29 -0.64 18.61
C THR A 229 13.09 -1.49 17.63
N ILE A 230 14.10 -2.18 18.16
CA ILE A 230 14.98 -3.08 17.41
C ILE A 230 14.87 -4.49 17.99
N HIS A 231 14.65 -5.47 17.12
CA HIS A 231 14.68 -6.89 17.43
C HIS A 231 15.71 -7.61 16.56
N GLY A 232 16.37 -8.62 17.12
CA GLY A 232 17.36 -9.43 16.39
C GLY A 232 18.65 -8.65 16.11
N ARG A 233 19.11 -8.67 14.85
CA ARG A 233 20.32 -7.98 14.37
C ARG A 233 19.99 -6.72 13.55
N GLY A 234 18.76 -6.22 13.69
CA GLY A 234 18.30 -5.00 13.04
C GLY A 234 19.14 -3.80 13.44
N ARG A 235 19.17 -2.77 12.58
CA ARG A 235 19.95 -1.55 12.81
C ARG A 235 19.14 -0.31 12.47
N ILE A 236 19.33 0.76 13.25
CA ILE A 236 18.85 2.09 12.91
C ILE A 236 20.04 3.04 12.86
N VAL A 237 20.14 3.81 11.78
CA VAL A 237 21.24 4.74 11.53
C VAL A 237 20.69 6.16 11.47
N TRP A 238 21.24 7.04 12.32
CA TRP A 238 21.07 8.49 12.22
C TRP A 238 22.38 9.11 11.74
N PRO A 239 22.41 9.77 10.57
CA PRO A 239 23.56 10.56 10.16
C PRO A 239 23.81 11.67 11.19
N SER A 240 25.05 11.76 11.66
CA SER A 240 25.48 12.42 12.90
C SER A 240 25.48 13.96 12.90
N GLU A 241 24.52 14.62 12.25
CA GLU A 241 24.40 16.10 12.27
C GLU A 241 23.42 16.63 13.33
N PHE A 242 22.75 15.76 14.10
CA PHE A 242 21.74 16.15 15.10
C PHE A 242 22.05 15.62 16.50
N ASN A 243 23.24 15.95 17.01
CA ASN A 243 23.66 15.63 18.37
C ASN A 243 23.40 16.81 19.33
N ASP A 244 22.22 17.43 19.24
CA ASP A 244 21.74 18.36 20.26
C ASP A 244 20.94 17.56 21.30
N GLU A 245 21.29 17.75 22.58
CA GLU A 245 20.92 16.93 23.75
C GLU A 245 19.40 16.76 24.01
N GLU A 246 18.52 17.44 23.27
CA GLU A 246 17.06 17.28 23.41
C GLU A 246 16.48 16.08 22.65
N THR A 247 17.21 15.52 21.67
CA THR A 247 16.71 14.41 20.83
C THR A 247 16.91 13.03 21.44
N SER A 248 17.46 12.93 22.66
CA SER A 248 17.59 11.65 23.39
C SER A 248 16.24 11.20 23.98
N GLN A 249 15.26 10.92 23.13
CA GLN A 249 14.14 10.09 23.55
C GLN A 249 14.67 8.68 23.86
N LYS A 250 14.21 8.13 24.98
CA LYS A 250 14.65 6.87 25.58
C LYS A 250 14.62 5.72 24.57
N ILE A 251 15.76 5.43 23.96
CA ILE A 251 15.94 4.17 23.23
C ILE A 251 16.31 3.11 24.28
N ASN A 252 15.32 2.32 24.70
CA ASN A 252 15.57 1.16 25.56
C ASN A 252 16.27 0.07 24.72
N GLY A 253 17.61 0.07 24.71
CA GLY A 253 18.41 -1.09 24.31
C GLY A 253 18.98 -1.10 22.88
N ALA A 254 18.99 0.00 22.14
CA ALA A 254 19.66 0.05 20.83
C ALA A 254 21.12 0.53 20.95
N GLU A 255 22.05 -0.20 20.33
CA GLU A 255 23.37 0.32 20.01
C GLU A 255 23.26 1.29 18.83
N ILE A 256 23.58 2.57 19.07
CA ILE A 256 23.78 3.55 18.01
C ILE A 256 25.18 3.31 17.44
N GLY A 257 25.25 2.73 16.24
CA GLY A 257 26.51 2.58 15.51
C GLY A 257 26.86 3.87 14.76
N PRO A 258 28.12 4.35 14.78
CA PRO A 258 28.51 5.48 13.96
C PRO A 258 28.37 5.16 12.47
N ALA A 259 27.96 6.15 11.67
CA ALA A 259 28.08 6.07 10.22
C ALA A 259 29.59 6.00 9.87
N HIS A 260 30.00 4.94 9.19
CA HIS A 260 31.35 4.79 8.64
C HIS A 260 31.38 5.21 7.17
#